data_AF-A0A3N5V3D5-F1
#
_entry.id   AF-A0A3N5V3D5-F1
#
_cell.length_a   1.000
_cell.length_b   1.000
_cell.length_c   1.000
_cell.angle_alpha   90.00
_cell.angle_beta   90.00
_cell.angle_gamma   90.00
#
_symmetry.space_group_name_H-M   'P 1'
#
loop_
_entity.id
_entity.type
_entity.pdbx_description
1 polymer ?
#
loop_
_entity_poly.entity_id
_entity_poly.type
_entity_poly.pdbx_seq_one_letter_code
_entity_poly.pdbx_strand_id
1 'polypeptide(L)'
;MPKRRPFGVTLLLWLVLSLSVWGAIRFFAALRWWDVLNEFGARLSPLYLSITGAGWAVVGGLLLWGLFSGKQWTRLAIPASIFLWVVEYWIERISFESPRANLSFALTASFLLLTVTLVSAFNRKTRRFFIRSEEHEQPNEYTESA
;
A
#
# COMPACT_ATOMS: atom_id res chain seq x y z
N MET A 1 -3.25 27.00 -13.40
CA MET A 1 -1.94 26.60 -12.82
C MET A 1 -2.09 25.21 -12.23
N PRO A 2 -1.23 24.22 -12.56
CA PRO A 2 -1.34 22.89 -11.97
C PRO A 2 -1.09 23.01 -10.47
N LYS A 3 -2.14 22.75 -9.66
CA LYS A 3 -2.03 22.75 -8.20
C LYS A 3 -1.02 21.66 -7.82
N ARG A 4 0.17 22.07 -7.35
CA ARG A 4 1.20 21.13 -6.85
C ARG A 4 0.57 20.22 -5.79
N ARG A 5 0.66 18.91 -5.99
CA ARG A 5 0.27 17.92 -4.98
C ARG A 5 1.14 18.16 -3.74
N PRO A 6 0.57 18.14 -2.52
CA PRO A 6 1.37 18.32 -1.32
C PRO A 6 2.36 17.15 -1.19
N PHE A 7 3.55 17.42 -0.67
CA PHE A 7 4.63 16.44 -0.56
C PHE A 7 4.18 15.11 0.10
N GLY A 8 3.32 15.18 1.13
CA GLY A 8 2.77 13.99 1.79
C GLY A 8 1.97 13.08 0.84
N VAL A 9 1.19 13.64 -0.08
CA VAL A 9 0.46 12.84 -1.09
C VAL A 9 1.42 12.19 -2.07
N THR A 10 2.47 12.89 -2.48
CA THR A 10 3.52 12.32 -3.35
C THR A 10 4.27 11.19 -2.64
N LEU A 11 4.56 11.34 -1.35
CA LEU A 11 5.22 10.30 -0.56
C LEU A 11 4.33 9.05 -0.42
N LEU A 12 3.05 9.24 -0.11
CA LEU A 12 2.08 8.14 -0.07
C LEU A 12 1.94 7.47 -1.44
N LEU A 13 1.98 8.23 -2.53
CA LEU A 13 1.95 7.69 -3.89
C LEU A 13 3.12 6.75 -4.15
N TRP A 14 4.35 7.20 -3.85
CA TRP A 14 5.55 6.37 -4.01
C TRP A 14 5.50 5.11 -3.16
N LEU A 15 4.99 5.23 -1.94
CA LEU A 15 4.88 4.13 -1.00
C LEU A 15 3.87 3.08 -1.48
N VAL A 16 2.67 3.50 -1.90
CA VAL A 16 1.67 2.60 -2.50
C VAL A 16 2.20 1.99 -3.80
N LEU A 17 2.84 2.78 -4.67
CA LEU A 17 3.42 2.28 -5.93
C LEU A 17 4.45 1.18 -5.66
N SER A 18 5.34 1.40 -4.69
CA SER A 18 6.35 0.42 -4.29
C SER A 18 5.70 -0.88 -3.81
N LEU A 19 4.64 -0.77 -3.01
CA LEU A 19 3.88 -1.92 -2.52
C LEU A 19 3.17 -2.67 -3.64
N SER A 20 2.54 -1.97 -4.59
CA SER A 20 1.92 -2.57 -5.78
C SER A 20 2.93 -3.33 -6.62
N VAL A 21 4.08 -2.71 -6.90
CA VAL A 21 5.16 -3.31 -7.68
C VAL A 21 5.73 -4.52 -6.95
N TRP A 22 5.92 -4.43 -5.63
CA TRP A 22 6.37 -5.56 -4.83
C TRP A 22 5.39 -6.74 -4.87
N GLY A 23 4.09 -6.48 -4.70
CA GLY A 23 3.04 -7.49 -4.81
C GLY A 23 3.02 -8.15 -6.19
N ALA A 24 3.11 -7.35 -7.25
CA ALA A 24 3.17 -7.86 -8.63
C ALA A 24 4.42 -8.72 -8.88
N ILE A 25 5.61 -8.25 -8.46
CA ILE A 25 6.86 -9.03 -8.57
C ILE A 25 6.70 -10.35 -7.84
N ARG A 26 6.17 -10.34 -6.61
CA ARG A 26 5.95 -11.55 -5.81
C ARG A 26 5.00 -12.53 -6.50
N PHE A 27 3.90 -12.05 -7.06
CA PHE A 27 2.96 -12.87 -7.83
C PHE A 27 3.60 -13.50 -9.07
N PHE A 28 4.23 -12.68 -9.91
CA PHE A 28 4.87 -13.17 -11.13
C PHE A 28 6.04 -14.10 -10.84
N ALA A 29 6.84 -13.84 -9.80
CA ALA A 29 7.91 -14.72 -9.38
C ALA A 29 7.37 -16.08 -8.90
N ALA A 30 6.30 -16.09 -8.10
CA ALA A 30 5.68 -17.31 -7.61
C ALA A 30 5.11 -18.17 -8.75
N LEU A 31 4.49 -17.55 -9.76
CA LEU A 31 4.03 -18.26 -10.96
C LEU A 31 5.19 -18.75 -11.83
N ARG A 32 6.19 -17.90 -12.06
CA ARG A 32 7.30 -18.20 -12.96
C ARG A 32 8.20 -19.33 -12.45
N TRP A 33 8.35 -19.42 -11.13
CA TRP A 33 9.21 -20.40 -10.45
C TRP A 33 8.39 -21.41 -9.63
N TRP A 34 7.13 -21.64 -10.00
CA TRP A 34 6.22 -22.51 -9.27
C TRP A 34 6.80 -23.91 -9.03
N ASP A 35 7.30 -24.54 -10.09
CA ASP A 35 7.88 -25.89 -10.02
C ASP A 35 9.14 -25.93 -9.17
N VAL A 36 10.02 -24.94 -9.32
CA VAL A 36 11.24 -24.79 -8.52
C VAL A 36 10.90 -24.67 -7.03
N LEU A 37 9.91 -23.84 -6.68
CA LEU A 37 9.51 -23.65 -5.30
C LEU A 37 8.90 -24.92 -4.69
N ASN A 38 8.17 -25.72 -5.49
CA ASN A 38 7.65 -27.01 -5.04
C ASN A 38 8.76 -28.07 -4.91
N GLU A 39 9.65 -28.16 -5.89
CA GLU A 39 10.75 -29.12 -5.93
C GLU A 39 11.69 -28.96 -4.74
N PHE A 40 12.05 -27.72 -4.40
CA PHE A 40 12.93 -27.42 -3.28
C PHE A 40 12.21 -27.27 -1.92
N GLY A 41 10.91 -27.57 -1.86
CA GLY A 41 10.14 -27.52 -0.62
C GLY A 41 10.19 -26.15 0.06
N ALA A 42 9.96 -25.09 -0.71
CA ALA A 42 9.96 -23.73 -0.18
C ALA A 42 9.05 -23.63 1.06
N ARG A 43 9.57 -23.01 2.13
CA ARG A 43 8.81 -22.88 3.40
C ARG A 43 7.48 -22.16 3.21
N LEU A 44 7.43 -21.20 2.29
CA LEU A 44 6.22 -20.54 1.85
C LEU A 44 5.73 -21.23 0.58
N SER A 45 4.50 -21.72 0.59
CA SER A 45 3.95 -22.41 -0.58
C SER A 45 3.82 -21.45 -1.78
N PRO A 46 4.04 -21.93 -3.02
CA PRO A 46 3.88 -21.11 -4.21
C PRO A 46 2.47 -20.49 -4.33
N LEU A 47 1.46 -21.26 -3.88
CA LEU A 47 0.08 -20.82 -3.84
C LEU A 47 -0.12 -19.64 -2.89
N TYR A 48 0.44 -19.71 -1.68
CA TYR A 48 0.39 -18.60 -0.72
C TYR A 48 1.07 -17.36 -1.29
N LEU A 49 2.30 -17.49 -1.81
CA LEU A 49 3.03 -16.38 -2.42
C LEU A 49 2.26 -15.72 -3.57
N SER A 50 1.59 -16.53 -4.38
CA SER A 50 0.79 -16.05 -5.51
C SER A 50 -0.46 -15.31 -5.04
N ILE A 51 -1.22 -15.88 -4.09
CA ILE A 51 -2.45 -15.25 -3.58
C ILE A 51 -2.12 -13.94 -2.88
N THR A 52 -1.13 -13.90 -1.99
CA THR A 52 -0.80 -12.66 -1.28
C THR A 52 -0.16 -11.62 -2.21
N GLY A 53 0.69 -12.05 -3.15
CA GLY A 53 1.24 -11.18 -4.19
C GLY A 53 0.15 -10.53 -5.05
N ALA A 54 -0.80 -11.32 -5.55
CA ALA A 54 -1.94 -10.83 -6.32
C ALA A 54 -2.82 -9.89 -5.48
N GLY A 55 -3.11 -10.27 -4.23
CA GLY A 55 -3.86 -9.45 -3.29
C GLY A 55 -3.25 -8.05 -3.13
N TRP A 56 -1.94 -7.97 -2.88
CA TRP A 56 -1.26 -6.68 -2.76
C TRP A 56 -1.16 -5.90 -4.06
N ALA A 57 -1.02 -6.57 -5.20
CA ALA A 57 -1.07 -5.90 -6.50
C ALA A 57 -2.43 -5.24 -6.75
N VAL A 58 -3.53 -5.95 -6.43
CA VAL A 58 -4.91 -5.44 -6.56
C VAL A 58 -5.18 -4.31 -5.57
N VAL A 59 -4.87 -4.51 -4.28
CA VAL A 59 -5.03 -3.48 -3.25
C VAL A 59 -4.23 -2.23 -3.60
N GLY A 60 -2.98 -2.41 -4.01
CA GLY A 60 -2.12 -1.32 -4.45
C GLY A 60 -2.67 -0.59 -5.67
N GLY A 61 -3.22 -1.31 -6.66
CA GLY A 61 -3.91 -0.71 -7.81
C GLY A 61 -5.14 0.11 -7.43
N LEU A 62 -5.99 -0.41 -6.54
CA LEU A 62 -7.17 0.31 -6.03
C LEU A 62 -6.78 1.56 -5.25
N LEU A 63 -5.72 1.49 -4.44
CA LEU A 63 -5.20 2.63 -3.69
C LEU A 63 -4.59 3.69 -4.63
N LEU A 64 -3.85 3.28 -5.67
CA LEU A 64 -3.33 4.20 -6.67
C LEU A 64 -4.46 4.92 -7.40
N TRP A 65 -5.49 4.18 -7.84
CA TRP A 65 -6.67 4.76 -8.46
C TRP A 65 -7.35 5.78 -7.53
N GLY A 66 -7.63 5.40 -6.27
CA GLY A 66 -8.20 6.30 -5.28
C GLY A 66 -7.35 7.55 -5.03
N LEU A 67 -6.02 7.42 -5.05
CA LEU A 67 -5.08 8.52 -4.88
C LEU A 67 -5.05 9.45 -6.10
N PHE A 68 -5.14 8.92 -7.31
CA PHE A 68 -5.22 9.70 -8.55
C PHE A 68 -6.54 10.44 -8.68
N SER A 69 -7.64 9.80 -8.30
CA SER A 69 -8.98 10.40 -8.25
C SER A 69 -9.19 11.32 -7.03
N GLY A 70 -8.26 11.35 -6.08
CA GLY A 70 -8.38 12.19 -4.89
C GLY A 70 -9.53 11.80 -3.96
N LYS A 71 -9.88 10.52 -3.89
CA LYS A 71 -10.99 10.03 -3.04
C LYS A 71 -10.64 10.14 -1.56
N GLN A 72 -11.58 10.56 -0.72
CA GLN A 72 -11.29 10.78 0.71
C GLN A 72 -11.02 9.48 1.47
N TRP A 73 -11.65 8.37 1.07
CA TRP A 73 -11.44 7.06 1.70
C TRP A 73 -9.98 6.60 1.64
N THR A 74 -9.24 7.01 0.60
CA THR A 74 -7.83 6.68 0.41
C THR A 74 -6.96 7.19 1.56
N ARG A 75 -7.37 8.27 2.24
CA ARG A 75 -6.66 8.80 3.41
C ARG A 75 -6.58 7.80 4.57
N LEU A 76 -7.61 6.98 4.75
CA LEU A 76 -7.66 5.96 5.81
C LEU A 76 -7.25 4.58 5.29
N ALA A 77 -7.54 4.27 4.03
CA ALA A 77 -7.19 2.98 3.45
C ALA A 77 -5.68 2.78 3.32
N ILE A 78 -4.90 3.81 2.95
CA ILE A 78 -3.44 3.66 2.86
C ILE A 78 -2.81 3.25 4.20
N PRO A 79 -2.99 3.98 5.33
CA PRO A 79 -2.40 3.56 6.59
C PRO A 79 -2.91 2.21 7.08
N ALA A 80 -4.19 1.86 6.82
CA ALA A 80 -4.73 0.54 7.14
C ALA A 80 -4.02 -0.57 6.34
N SER A 81 -3.84 -0.39 5.03
CA SER A 81 -3.13 -1.33 4.17
C SER A 81 -1.67 -1.50 4.56
N ILE A 82 -0.97 -0.41 4.92
CA ILE A 82 0.42 -0.50 5.38
C ILE A 82 0.54 -1.19 6.73
N PHE A 83 -0.41 -0.96 7.64
CA PHE A 83 -0.47 -1.71 8.88
C PHE A 83 -0.65 -3.22 8.64
N LEU A 84 -1.60 -3.60 7.78
CA LEU A 84 -1.82 -5.00 7.41
C LEU A 84 -0.58 -5.61 6.74
N TRP A 85 0.10 -4.87 5.87
CA TRP A 85 1.34 -5.33 5.23
C TRP A 85 2.45 -5.57 6.24
N VAL A 86 2.61 -4.68 7.23
CA VAL A 86 3.58 -4.86 8.32
C VAL A 86 3.23 -6.09 9.17
N VAL A 87 1.96 -6.31 9.47
CA VAL A 87 1.51 -7.51 10.21
C VAL A 87 1.84 -8.78 9.44
N GLU A 88 1.51 -8.84 8.14
CA GLU A 88 1.85 -9.99 7.28
C GLU A 88 3.36 -10.21 7.23
N TYR A 89 4.16 -9.16 7.05
CA TYR A 89 5.63 -9.25 7.07
C TYR A 89 6.16 -9.90 8.34
N TRP A 90 5.63 -9.52 9.52
CA TRP A 90 6.07 -10.10 10.78
C TRP A 90 5.59 -11.54 10.97
N ILE A 91 4.37 -11.88 10.53
CA ILE A 91 3.88 -13.26 10.52
C ILE A 91 4.80 -14.13 9.65
N GLU A 92 5.13 -13.66 8.45
CA GLU A 92 6.01 -14.38 7.52
C GLU A 92 7.41 -14.58 8.11
N ARG A 93 7.97 -13.50 8.66
CA ARG A 93 9.30 -13.49 9.26
C ARG A 93 9.42 -14.43 10.45
N ILE A 94 8.42 -14.47 11.33
CA ILE A 94 8.46 -15.31 12.54
C ILE A 94 8.19 -16.78 12.19
N SER A 95 7.26 -17.04 11.27
CA SER A 95 6.78 -18.39 11.01
C SER A 95 7.62 -19.15 9.97
N PHE A 96 8.18 -18.44 8.98
CA PHE A 96 8.78 -19.09 7.81
C PHE A 96 10.25 -18.71 7.58
N GLU A 97 10.72 -17.55 8.03
CA GLU A 97 12.13 -17.20 7.80
C GLU A 97 13.09 -17.87 8.80
N SER A 98 14.34 -18.06 8.39
CA SER A 98 15.39 -18.48 9.32
C SER A 98 15.83 -17.28 10.17
N PRO A 99 16.30 -17.50 11.41
CA PRO A 99 16.76 -16.40 12.28
C PRO A 99 17.82 -15.53 11.58
N ARG A 100 17.57 -14.22 11.56
CA ARG A 100 18.47 -13.21 11.00
C ARG A 100 18.89 -12.24 12.09
N ALA A 101 20.17 -11.87 12.14
CA ALA A 101 20.73 -10.92 13.11
C ALA A 101 20.42 -9.45 12.79
N ASN A 102 19.23 -9.16 12.23
CA ASN A 102 18.79 -7.82 11.83
C ASN A 102 17.47 -7.41 12.49
N LEU A 103 17.14 -7.98 13.65
CA LEU A 103 15.87 -7.74 14.35
C LEU A 103 15.65 -6.25 14.64
N SER A 104 16.66 -5.59 15.24
CA SER A 104 16.59 -4.17 15.58
C SER A 104 16.34 -3.31 14.35
N PHE A 105 17.06 -3.57 13.25
CA PHE A 105 16.86 -2.85 11.99
C PHE A 105 15.43 -2.99 11.47
N ALA A 106 14.88 -4.21 11.46
CA ALA A 106 13.54 -4.43 10.94
C ALA A 106 12.45 -3.83 11.81
N LEU A 107 12.60 -3.89 13.14
CA LEU A 107 11.71 -3.16 14.05
C LEU A 107 11.74 -1.66 13.76
N THR A 108 12.94 -1.08 13.71
CA THR A 108 13.11 0.35 13.41
C THR A 108 12.51 0.72 12.05
N ALA A 109 12.73 -0.09 11.01
CA ALA A 109 12.17 0.13 9.69
C ALA A 109 10.64 0.04 9.68
N SER A 110 10.04 -0.95 10.36
CA SER A 110 8.58 -1.07 10.49
C SER A 110 7.97 0.13 11.21
N PHE A 111 8.56 0.55 12.34
CA PHE A 111 8.10 1.74 13.06
C PHE A 111 8.23 2.99 12.22
N LEU A 112 9.37 3.20 11.56
CA LEU A 112 9.60 4.35 10.69
C LEU A 112 8.58 4.39 9.55
N LEU A 113 8.32 3.26 8.90
CA LEU A 113 7.35 3.14 7.81
C LEU A 113 5.94 3.55 8.28
N LEU A 114 5.49 3.03 9.43
CA LEU A 114 4.19 3.37 10.00
C LEU A 114 4.11 4.85 10.39
N THR A 115 5.13 5.37 11.07
CA THR A 115 5.17 6.79 11.47
C THR A 115 5.13 7.71 10.26
N VAL A 116 5.96 7.47 9.25
CA VAL A 116 5.98 8.27 8.02
C VAL A 116 4.63 8.23 7.31
N THR A 117 4.01 7.04 7.23
CA THR A 117 2.70 6.86 6.60
C THR A 117 1.61 7.63 7.36
N LEU A 118 1.54 7.49 8.69
CA LEU A 118 0.55 8.17 9.53
C LEU A 118 0.73 9.69 9.48
N VAL A 119 1.95 10.19 9.67
CA VAL A 119 2.23 11.63 9.60
C VAL A 119 1.87 12.19 8.23
N SER A 120 2.17 11.47 7.15
CA SER A 120 1.85 11.92 5.79
C SER A 120 0.34 11.92 5.51
N ALA A 121 -0.37 10.88 5.94
CA ALA A 121 -1.82 10.73 5.75
C ALA A 121 -2.62 11.75 6.57
N PHE A 122 -2.21 12.01 7.81
CA PHE A 122 -2.92 12.89 8.74
C PHE A 122 -2.41 14.34 8.76
N ASN A 123 -1.40 14.68 7.95
CA ASN A 123 -0.97 16.07 7.79
C ASN A 123 -2.12 16.96 7.28
N ARG A 124 -2.28 18.15 7.87
CA ARG A 124 -3.26 19.16 7.48
C ARG A 124 -3.26 19.49 5.98
N LYS A 125 -2.10 19.43 5.31
CA LYS A 125 -1.99 19.67 3.86
C LYS A 125 -2.60 18.54 3.04
N THR A 126 -2.29 17.29 3.42
CA THR A 126 -2.84 16.07 2.80
C THR A 126 -4.35 15.99 3.00
N ARG A 127 -4.83 16.24 4.22
CA ARG A 127 -6.27 16.26 4.53
C ARG A 127 -7.03 17.27 3.67
N ARG A 128 -6.51 18.49 3.51
CA ARG A 128 -7.12 19.52 2.68
C ARG A 128 -7.14 19.18 1.19
N PHE A 129 -6.14 18.44 0.71
CA PHE A 129 -6.11 17.98 -0.68
C PHE A 129 -7.30 17.06 -0.98
N PHE A 130 -7.52 16.03 -0.14
CA PHE A 130 -8.59 15.06 -0.33
C PHE A 130 -10.00 15.64 -0.13
N ILE A 131 -10.18 16.57 0.81
CA ILE A 131 -11.49 17.24 1.01
C ILE A 131 -11.84 18.08 -0.22
N ARG A 132 -10.88 18.85 -0.73
CA ARG A 132 -11.10 19.74 -1.87
C ARG A 132 -11.38 18.98 -3.17
N SER A 133 -10.81 17.79 -3.35
CA SER A 133 -11.07 16.98 -4.55
C SER A 133 -12.50 16.43 -4.59
N GLU A 134 -13.09 16.07 -3.45
CA GLU A 134 -14.50 15.65 -3.41
C GLU A 134 -15.47 16.81 -3.69
N GLU A 135 -15.19 18.01 -3.16
CA GLU A 135 -16.00 19.22 -3.43
C GLU A 135 -16.06 19.58 -4.93
N HIS A 136 -15.06 19.23 -5.73
CA HIS A 136 -15.05 19.50 -7.18
C HIS A 136 -15.69 18.36 -7.99
N GLU A 137 -15.89 17.18 -7.40
CA GLU A 137 -16.56 16.04 -8.04
C GLU A 137 -18.08 16.03 -7.78
N GLN A 138 -18.58 16.72 -6.76
CA GLN A 138 -20.03 16.91 -6.60
C GLN A 138 -20.52 17.88 -7.67
N PRO A 139 -21.36 17.45 -8.64
CA PRO A 139 -22.03 18.38 -9.53
C PRO A 139 -22.87 19.33 -8.68
N ASN A 140 -23.08 20.56 -9.15
CA ASN A 140 -24.03 21.48 -8.53
C ASN A 140 -25.45 20.91 -8.60
N GLU A 141 -25.78 19.94 -7.75
CA GLU A 141 -27.08 19.26 -7.68
C GLU A 141 -28.20 20.21 -7.17
N TYR A 142 -27.84 21.45 -6.86
CA TYR A 142 -28.74 22.52 -6.39
C TYR A 142 -29.14 23.54 -7.47
N THR A 143 -28.69 23.40 -8.72
CA THR A 143 -28.98 24.41 -9.78
C THR A 143 -30.08 23.99 -10.77
N GLU A 144 -30.60 22.75 -10.69
CA GLU A 144 -31.66 22.27 -11.60
C GLU A 144 -33.05 22.10 -10.95
N SER A 145 -33.24 22.55 -9.72
CA SER A 145 -34.53 22.45 -8.99
C SER A 145 -35.21 23.80 -8.71
N ALA A 146 -35.00 24.81 -9.57
CA ALA A 146 -35.66 26.12 -9.52
C ALA A 146 -36.53 26.38 -10.75
#